data_AF-A0AAE3T7K2-F1
#
_entry.id   AF-A0AAE3T7K2-F1
#
_cell.length_a   1.000
_cell.length_b   1.000
_cell.length_c   1.000
_cell.angle_alpha   90.00
_cell.angle_beta   90.00
_cell.angle_gamma   90.00
#
_symmetry.space_group_name_H-M   'P 1'
#
loop_
_entity.id
_entity.type
_entity.pdbx_description
1 polymer ?
#
loop_
_entity_poly.entity_id
_entity_poly.type
_entity_poly.pdbx_seq_one_letter_code
_entity_poly.pdbx_strand_id
1 'polypeptide(L)'
;ASISITVGGSKSQSLQTQDTDSAAGSAVKAGGNVRIHATGDGQNSTLTVQGSNIQAGKDALLKADGDINLQAAKSSSDMERSSSSMSGGVGVAVSVSSNGASFGVTANASASRGTGNGHDVTWTNTHVNAGNQLTIESGGDTNIKGAVASGKQVVANVGGDLNVASLQDTSTFHSKDQSIAGSVTVGVGFSGSASVSQQKIDSDYASVTEQSGIKAGDGGFQVNVHGNTDLKGAVIASTDKAVQNGANSLTTGTLTTSEIHNHADYSASSIGIGGGYSSGGSGVGTN
;
A
#
# COMPACT_ATOMS: atom_id res chain seq x y z
N ALA A 1 4.10 21.83 58.41
CA ALA A 1 4.70 22.66 57.34
C ALA A 1 5.58 21.80 56.44
N SER A 2 5.42 21.85 55.11
CA SER A 2 6.01 20.89 54.15
C SER A 2 6.64 21.54 52.90
N ILE A 3 7.93 21.32 52.60
CA ILE A 3 8.70 22.02 51.54
C ILE A 3 9.15 21.11 50.36
N SER A 4 8.44 21.13 49.23
CA SER A 4 8.72 20.43 47.95
C SER A 4 9.87 20.93 47.03
N ILE A 5 11.13 20.45 47.06
CA ILE A 5 12.16 20.85 46.04
C ILE A 5 12.34 19.77 44.96
N THR A 6 11.68 19.94 43.81
CA THR A 6 11.63 18.96 42.69
C THR A 6 12.58 19.32 41.53
N VAL A 7 13.54 18.44 41.20
CA VAL A 7 14.50 18.66 40.10
C VAL A 7 14.57 17.44 39.18
N GLY A 8 14.09 17.58 37.94
CA GLY A 8 14.21 16.55 36.91
C GLY A 8 14.19 17.13 35.50
N GLY A 9 14.94 16.50 34.59
CA GLY A 9 15.05 16.87 33.18
C GLY A 9 14.34 15.87 32.26
N SER A 10 13.77 16.38 31.16
CA SER A 10 13.04 15.62 30.15
C SER A 10 13.77 15.65 28.80
N LYS A 11 13.69 14.56 28.03
CA LYS A 11 14.24 14.51 26.66
C LYS A 11 13.45 13.54 25.77
N SER A 12 12.88 14.07 24.69
CA SER A 12 12.10 13.37 23.67
C SER A 12 12.72 13.55 22.28
N GLN A 13 12.86 12.47 21.52
CA GLN A 13 13.28 12.50 20.11
C GLN A 13 12.36 11.57 19.31
N SER A 14 11.63 12.12 18.33
CA SER A 14 10.80 11.36 17.39
C SER A 14 11.31 11.66 15.98
N LEU A 15 11.34 10.65 15.12
CA LEU A 15 11.81 10.77 13.74
C LEU A 15 10.88 9.97 12.85
N GLN A 16 10.38 10.57 11.78
CA GLN A 16 9.61 9.87 10.77
C GLN A 16 10.24 10.19 9.42
N THR A 17 10.62 9.15 8.70
CA THR A 17 11.11 9.22 7.33
C THR A 17 10.01 8.68 6.43
N GLN A 18 9.77 9.34 5.31
CA GLN A 18 8.91 8.80 4.26
C GLN A 18 9.61 9.04 2.93
N ASP A 19 10.01 7.95 2.28
CA ASP A 19 10.60 7.94 0.95
C ASP A 19 9.52 7.50 -0.04
N THR A 20 9.45 8.12 -1.21
CA THR A 20 8.36 7.85 -2.17
C THR A 20 8.84 7.99 -3.60
N ASP A 21 8.76 6.88 -4.33
CA ASP A 21 8.95 6.82 -5.78
C ASP A 21 7.58 6.89 -6.46
N SER A 22 7.37 7.94 -7.26
CA SER A 22 6.12 8.15 -8.01
C SER A 22 6.31 7.89 -9.50
N ALA A 23 5.46 7.06 -10.08
CA ALA A 23 5.37 6.89 -11.52
C ALA A 23 4.89 8.18 -12.21
N ALA A 24 5.55 8.56 -13.32
CA ALA A 24 5.13 9.64 -14.20
C ALA A 24 4.84 9.10 -15.60
N GLY A 25 3.55 9.00 -15.94
CA GLY A 25 3.08 8.51 -17.24
C GLY A 25 3.27 9.50 -18.38
N SER A 26 3.48 8.99 -19.60
CA SER A 26 3.42 9.78 -20.84
C SER A 26 2.01 9.76 -21.44
N ALA A 27 1.68 10.76 -22.27
CA ALA A 27 0.39 10.83 -22.97
C ALA A 27 0.58 11.09 -24.47
N VAL A 28 -0.02 10.26 -25.31
CA VAL A 28 -0.13 10.45 -26.77
C VAL A 28 -1.60 10.60 -27.13
N LYS A 29 -2.02 11.77 -27.62
CA LYS A 29 -3.43 12.06 -27.90
C LYS A 29 -3.62 12.68 -29.28
N ALA A 30 -4.42 12.03 -30.12
CA ALA A 30 -4.81 12.53 -31.44
C ALA A 30 -6.34 12.53 -31.59
N GLY A 31 -6.91 13.59 -32.17
CA GLY A 31 -8.33 13.61 -32.54
C GLY A 31 -8.67 12.71 -33.75
N GLY A 32 -7.65 12.29 -34.49
CA GLY A 32 -7.74 11.29 -35.55
C GLY A 32 -7.16 9.95 -35.10
N ASN A 33 -6.22 9.43 -35.89
CA ASN A 33 -5.61 8.12 -35.66
C ASN A 33 -4.27 8.27 -34.92
N VAL A 34 -3.89 7.25 -34.14
CA VAL A 34 -2.52 7.07 -33.62
C VAL A 34 -1.91 5.86 -34.30
N ARG A 35 -0.64 5.94 -34.70
CA ARG A 35 0.14 4.79 -35.19
C ARG A 35 1.52 4.81 -34.56
N ILE A 36 1.92 3.72 -33.92
CA ILE A 36 3.24 3.56 -33.30
C ILE A 36 3.81 2.24 -33.79
N HIS A 37 4.94 2.30 -34.51
CA HIS A 37 5.61 1.15 -35.09
C HIS A 37 7.03 1.06 -34.51
N ALA A 38 7.37 -0.07 -33.86
CA ALA A 38 8.74 -0.45 -33.53
C ALA A 38 9.26 -1.40 -34.62
N THR A 39 10.27 -0.97 -35.37
CA THR A 39 10.79 -1.70 -36.53
C THR A 39 12.26 -1.38 -36.76
N GLY A 40 12.98 -2.25 -37.47
CA GLY A 40 14.35 -2.02 -37.94
C GLY A 40 15.41 -2.95 -37.33
N ASP A 41 15.10 -3.66 -36.25
CA ASP A 41 15.98 -4.66 -35.61
C ASP A 41 15.31 -6.06 -35.54
N GLY A 42 14.40 -6.34 -36.49
CA GLY A 42 13.65 -7.60 -36.54
C GLY A 42 12.92 -7.90 -35.23
N GLN A 43 13.03 -9.13 -34.74
CA GLN A 43 12.39 -9.59 -33.49
C GLN A 43 12.85 -8.82 -32.23
N ASN A 44 13.94 -8.05 -32.27
CA ASN A 44 14.36 -7.19 -31.15
C ASN A 44 13.60 -5.84 -31.12
N SER A 45 12.80 -5.53 -32.15
CA SER A 45 12.08 -4.26 -32.29
C SER A 45 10.88 -4.21 -31.34
N THR A 46 11.13 -4.03 -30.05
CA THR A 46 10.11 -4.04 -29.00
C THR A 46 9.43 -2.68 -28.83
N LEU A 47 8.10 -2.66 -28.79
CA LEU A 47 7.32 -1.48 -28.38
C LEU A 47 6.94 -1.60 -26.90
N THR A 48 7.56 -0.79 -26.03
CA THR A 48 7.17 -0.71 -24.60
C THR A 48 6.42 0.59 -24.31
N VAL A 49 5.26 0.45 -23.67
CA VAL A 49 4.40 1.54 -23.18
C VAL A 49 4.16 1.28 -21.69
N GLN A 50 4.71 2.13 -20.82
CA GLN A 50 4.68 1.93 -19.37
C GLN A 50 3.97 3.07 -18.64
N GLY A 51 3.00 2.75 -17.77
CA GLY A 51 2.14 3.68 -17.04
C GLY A 51 1.57 4.84 -17.86
N SER A 52 1.35 4.62 -19.16
CA SER A 52 1.16 5.70 -20.15
C SER A 52 -0.18 5.58 -20.86
N ASN A 53 -0.65 6.71 -21.40
CA ASN A 53 -2.00 6.86 -21.92
C ASN A 53 -1.99 7.18 -23.42
N ILE A 54 -2.55 6.31 -24.25
CA ILE A 54 -2.63 6.47 -25.71
C ILE A 54 -4.09 6.64 -26.13
N GLN A 55 -4.44 7.80 -26.67
CA GLN A 55 -5.78 8.14 -27.16
C GLN A 55 -5.78 8.42 -28.66
N ALA A 56 -6.51 7.60 -29.42
CA ALA A 56 -6.95 7.93 -30.77
C ALA A 56 -8.45 8.26 -30.76
N GLY A 57 -8.84 9.41 -31.31
CA GLY A 57 -10.25 9.75 -31.55
C GLY A 57 -10.93 8.84 -32.59
N LYS A 58 -10.11 8.15 -33.41
CA LYS A 58 -10.53 7.11 -34.36
C LYS A 58 -9.74 5.82 -34.08
N ASP A 59 -8.84 5.43 -34.98
CA ASP A 59 -8.14 4.15 -34.91
C ASP A 59 -6.76 4.28 -34.26
N ALA A 60 -6.36 3.29 -33.47
CA ALA A 60 -5.01 3.16 -32.94
C ALA A 60 -4.36 1.90 -33.51
N LEU A 61 -3.12 2.02 -34.01
CA LEU A 61 -2.29 0.89 -34.43
C LEU A 61 -1.01 0.86 -33.59
N LEU A 62 -0.81 -0.23 -32.87
CA LEU A 62 0.44 -0.57 -32.20
C LEU A 62 1.05 -1.75 -32.96
N LYS A 63 2.24 -1.54 -33.54
CA LYS A 63 2.95 -2.57 -34.31
C LYS A 63 4.38 -2.71 -33.81
N ALA A 64 4.86 -3.94 -33.71
CA ALA A 64 6.25 -4.27 -33.42
C ALA A 64 6.70 -5.44 -34.30
N ASP A 65 7.89 -5.35 -34.89
CA ASP A 65 8.51 -6.52 -35.53
C ASP A 65 8.93 -7.56 -34.47
N GLY A 66 9.13 -7.13 -33.22
CA GLY A 66 9.29 -7.97 -32.03
C GLY A 66 8.07 -7.92 -31.11
N ASP A 67 8.32 -7.76 -29.82
CA ASP A 67 7.30 -7.79 -28.77
C ASP A 67 6.53 -6.45 -28.60
N ILE A 68 5.30 -6.54 -28.08
CA ILE A 68 4.55 -5.39 -27.57
C ILE A 68 4.36 -5.53 -26.05
N ASN A 69 4.83 -4.55 -25.29
CA ASN A 69 4.75 -4.50 -23.83
C ASN A 69 3.89 -3.31 -23.38
N LEU A 70 2.63 -3.58 -23.01
CA LEU A 70 1.75 -2.63 -22.32
C LEU A 70 1.81 -2.94 -20.83
N GLN A 71 2.45 -2.09 -20.04
CA GLN A 71 2.79 -2.38 -18.64
C GLN A 71 2.37 -1.25 -17.70
N ALA A 72 2.00 -1.56 -16.46
CA ALA A 72 1.86 -0.53 -15.44
C ALA A 72 3.22 0.08 -15.06
N ALA A 73 3.20 1.32 -14.59
CA ALA A 73 4.31 1.90 -13.86
C ALA A 73 4.08 1.73 -12.35
N LYS A 74 5.13 1.27 -11.65
CA LYS A 74 5.12 1.10 -10.19
C LYS A 74 5.35 2.44 -9.51
N SER A 75 4.56 2.74 -8.48
CA SER A 75 4.92 3.71 -7.44
C SER A 75 5.06 2.97 -6.11
N SER A 76 5.94 3.44 -5.24
CA SER A 76 6.08 2.90 -3.87
C SER A 76 6.31 3.99 -2.84
N SER A 77 5.82 3.76 -1.62
CA SER A 77 6.09 4.62 -0.46
C SER A 77 6.56 3.75 0.70
N ASP A 78 7.71 4.12 1.26
CA ASP A 78 8.31 3.49 2.43
C ASP A 78 8.24 4.49 3.59
N MET A 79 7.68 4.06 4.73
CA MET A 79 7.51 4.91 5.91
C MET A 79 8.13 4.27 7.15
N GLU A 80 9.24 4.83 7.61
CA GLU A 80 9.84 4.47 8.90
C GLU A 80 9.47 5.49 9.97
N ARG A 81 9.01 5.02 11.13
CA ARG A 81 8.65 5.86 12.29
C ARG A 81 9.40 5.43 13.55
N SER A 82 10.43 6.19 13.88
CA SER A 82 11.20 6.16 15.12
C SER A 82 10.70 7.21 16.15
N SER A 83 11.08 7.06 17.41
CA SER A 83 10.13 7.41 18.48
C SER A 83 10.70 7.71 19.86
N SER A 84 9.85 8.24 20.75
CA SER A 84 10.27 9.15 21.81
C SER A 84 9.72 8.85 23.21
N SER A 85 10.41 9.39 24.22
CA SER A 85 10.06 9.32 25.63
C SER A 85 10.27 10.65 26.33
N MET A 86 9.82 10.81 27.57
CA MET A 86 10.17 11.93 28.45
C MET A 86 9.89 11.58 29.92
N SER A 87 10.54 12.28 30.85
CA SER A 87 10.39 12.08 32.30
C SER A 87 10.70 13.36 33.10
N GLY A 88 10.24 13.44 34.34
CA GLY A 88 10.60 14.48 35.32
C GLY A 88 10.33 14.00 36.75
N GLY A 89 11.02 14.54 37.77
CA GLY A 89 10.99 13.90 39.10
C GLY A 89 11.62 14.61 40.32
N VAL A 90 11.41 13.95 41.47
CA VAL A 90 12.03 14.02 42.82
C VAL A 90 12.04 15.36 43.57
N GLY A 91 11.02 15.55 44.44
CA GLY A 91 10.76 16.68 45.37
C GLY A 91 11.05 16.47 46.88
N VAL A 92 11.78 17.33 47.60
CA VAL A 92 12.20 17.08 49.03
C VAL A 92 11.22 17.44 50.19
N ALA A 93 9.95 17.01 50.19
CA ALA A 93 8.97 17.51 51.18
C ALA A 93 9.39 17.46 52.68
N VAL A 94 9.08 18.53 53.40
CA VAL A 94 9.00 18.52 54.88
C VAL A 94 7.57 18.10 55.27
N SER A 95 7.22 18.03 56.55
CA SER A 95 5.86 18.12 57.12
C SER A 95 5.95 18.45 58.63
N VAL A 96 4.88 18.90 59.28
CA VAL A 96 4.87 19.10 60.76
C VAL A 96 3.41 19.01 61.21
N SER A 97 3.13 18.24 62.26
CA SER A 97 1.80 17.97 62.82
C SER A 97 1.77 18.15 64.34
N SER A 98 0.60 17.96 64.97
CA SER A 98 0.41 17.97 66.43
C SER A 98 1.26 16.94 67.19
N ASN A 99 1.78 15.93 66.49
CA ASN A 99 2.62 14.87 67.04
C ASN A 99 4.11 15.08 66.72
N GLY A 100 4.49 16.21 66.07
CA GLY A 100 5.88 16.59 65.79
C GLY A 100 6.17 16.91 64.32
N ALA A 101 7.42 17.30 64.05
CA ALA A 101 7.92 17.43 62.68
C ALA A 101 7.96 16.07 61.98
N SER A 102 7.69 16.06 60.68
CA SER A 102 7.74 14.91 59.78
C SER A 102 8.35 15.36 58.45
N PHE A 103 8.62 14.45 57.51
CA PHE A 103 9.13 14.81 56.18
C PHE A 103 8.48 13.84 55.16
N GLY A 104 8.25 14.26 53.93
CA GLY A 104 7.69 13.47 52.83
C GLY A 104 8.52 13.68 51.56
N VAL A 105 8.41 12.89 50.51
CA VAL A 105 9.36 13.07 49.38
C VAL A 105 8.73 12.61 48.08
N THR A 106 9.00 13.32 46.99
CA THR A 106 8.85 12.94 45.58
C THR A 106 7.46 12.94 44.94
N ALA A 107 7.45 13.46 43.71
CA ALA A 107 6.55 13.07 42.64
C ALA A 107 7.42 12.84 41.39
N ASN A 108 7.13 11.80 40.60
CA ASN A 108 7.80 11.54 39.33
C ASN A 108 6.76 11.13 38.28
N ALA A 109 7.01 11.52 37.03
CA ALA A 109 6.21 11.09 35.89
C ALA A 109 7.12 10.79 34.70
N SER A 110 6.75 9.80 33.89
CA SER A 110 7.41 9.44 32.64
C SER A 110 6.43 8.89 31.63
N ALA A 111 6.72 9.06 30.35
CA ALA A 111 5.96 8.47 29.25
C ALA A 111 6.89 8.12 28.10
N SER A 112 6.58 7.07 27.35
CA SER A 112 7.28 6.73 26.10
C SER A 112 6.33 6.11 25.08
N ARG A 113 6.72 6.09 23.82
CA ARG A 113 5.93 5.47 22.74
C ARG A 113 6.81 5.12 21.56
N GLY A 114 6.44 4.16 20.71
CA GLY A 114 7.28 3.94 19.53
C GLY A 114 7.07 2.87 18.48
N THR A 115 7.92 2.99 17.46
CA THR A 115 8.08 2.16 16.25
C THR A 115 6.87 2.12 15.30
N GLY A 116 7.14 2.21 14.01
CA GLY A 116 6.20 1.95 12.92
C GLY A 116 6.98 1.76 11.62
N ASN A 117 6.55 0.82 10.80
CA ASN A 117 7.03 0.62 9.44
C ASN A 117 5.82 0.47 8.51
N GLY A 118 5.82 1.15 7.37
CA GLY A 118 4.84 1.00 6.30
C GLY A 118 5.52 0.80 4.97
N HIS A 119 4.99 -0.09 4.14
CA HIS A 119 5.41 -0.25 2.74
C HIS A 119 4.17 -0.36 1.85
N ASP A 120 4.03 0.61 0.94
CA ASP A 120 2.95 0.71 -0.02
C ASP A 120 3.51 0.53 -1.45
N VAL A 121 2.80 -0.23 -2.28
CA VAL A 121 3.00 -0.32 -3.73
C VAL A 121 1.69 -0.04 -4.42
N THR A 122 1.71 0.84 -5.42
CA THR A 122 0.56 1.12 -6.28
C THR A 122 0.94 1.07 -7.75
N TRP A 123 0.01 0.67 -8.59
CA TRP A 123 0.22 0.50 -10.03
C TRP A 123 -0.58 1.52 -10.83
N THR A 124 0.13 2.39 -11.56
CA THR A 124 -0.49 3.22 -12.59
C THR A 124 -0.55 2.41 -13.87
N ASN A 125 -1.74 1.90 -14.21
CA ASN A 125 -1.94 1.10 -15.41
C ASN A 125 -1.63 1.87 -16.71
N THR A 126 -1.23 1.14 -17.75
CA THR A 126 -1.19 1.67 -19.13
C THR A 126 -2.57 1.57 -19.78
N HIS A 127 -3.02 2.62 -20.45
CA HIS A 127 -4.30 2.64 -21.14
C HIS A 127 -4.12 2.97 -22.63
N VAL A 128 -4.62 2.09 -23.50
CA VAL A 128 -4.64 2.29 -24.95
C VAL A 128 -6.09 2.31 -25.41
N ASN A 129 -6.57 3.48 -25.85
CA ASN A 129 -7.98 3.72 -26.13
C ASN A 129 -8.18 4.25 -27.55
N ALA A 130 -8.85 3.46 -28.39
CA ALA A 130 -9.27 3.86 -29.74
C ALA A 130 -10.77 4.21 -29.77
N GLY A 131 -11.14 5.36 -30.32
CA GLY A 131 -12.54 5.75 -30.54
C GLY A 131 -13.28 4.88 -31.58
N ASN A 132 -12.54 4.07 -32.35
CA ASN A 132 -13.06 3.10 -33.31
C ASN A 132 -12.32 1.75 -33.20
N GLN A 133 -11.30 1.48 -34.01
CA GLN A 133 -10.56 0.21 -33.98
C GLN A 133 -9.21 0.35 -33.27
N LEU A 134 -8.91 -0.53 -32.33
CA LEU A 134 -7.54 -0.76 -31.85
C LEU A 134 -6.97 -1.99 -32.55
N THR A 135 -5.83 -1.84 -33.21
CA THR A 135 -5.07 -2.93 -33.83
C THR A 135 -3.73 -3.10 -33.12
N ILE A 136 -3.43 -4.32 -32.71
CA ILE A 136 -2.17 -4.73 -32.08
C ILE A 136 -1.53 -5.80 -32.97
N GLU A 137 -0.29 -5.60 -33.39
CA GLU A 137 0.46 -6.51 -34.25
C GLU A 137 1.87 -6.70 -33.70
N SER A 138 2.15 -7.83 -33.04
CA SER A 138 3.50 -8.22 -32.59
C SER A 138 4.05 -9.37 -33.43
N GLY A 139 5.30 -9.25 -33.88
CA GLY A 139 6.04 -10.37 -34.46
C GLY A 139 6.55 -11.37 -33.42
N GLY A 140 6.64 -10.93 -32.15
CA GLY A 140 6.85 -11.78 -30.97
C GLY A 140 5.63 -11.75 -30.03
N ASP A 141 5.89 -11.69 -28.73
CA ASP A 141 4.88 -11.75 -27.67
C ASP A 141 4.12 -10.43 -27.54
N THR A 142 2.89 -10.51 -27.01
CA THR A 142 2.15 -9.35 -26.51
C THR A 142 1.90 -9.49 -25.01
N ASN A 143 2.41 -8.55 -24.23
CA ASN A 143 2.26 -8.47 -22.78
C ASN A 143 1.35 -7.31 -22.41
N ILE A 144 0.27 -7.57 -21.67
CA ILE A 144 -0.69 -6.60 -21.15
C ILE A 144 -0.75 -6.78 -19.61
N LYS A 145 0.20 -6.17 -18.90
CA LYS A 145 0.51 -6.45 -17.48
C LYS A 145 0.30 -5.18 -16.63
N GLY A 146 -0.87 -5.05 -16.00
CA GLY A 146 -1.30 -3.75 -15.46
C GLY A 146 -1.64 -2.79 -16.61
N ALA A 147 -2.48 -3.24 -17.55
CA ALA A 147 -2.83 -2.45 -18.72
C ALA A 147 -4.20 -2.80 -19.30
N VAL A 148 -4.83 -1.81 -19.94
CA VAL A 148 -6.12 -1.95 -20.62
C VAL A 148 -5.99 -1.50 -22.07
N ALA A 149 -6.28 -2.41 -22.99
CA ALA A 149 -6.35 -2.19 -24.42
C ALA A 149 -7.83 -2.14 -24.85
N SER A 150 -8.31 -1.00 -25.35
CA SER A 150 -9.74 -0.78 -25.64
C SER A 150 -10.02 -0.11 -26.99
N GLY A 151 -11.21 -0.44 -27.52
CA GLY A 151 -11.78 0.18 -28.71
C GLY A 151 -13.20 -0.32 -28.95
N LYS A 152 -13.93 0.27 -29.92
CA LYS A 152 -15.23 -0.31 -30.35
C LYS A 152 -15.05 -1.70 -30.94
N GLN A 153 -13.92 -1.91 -31.62
CA GLN A 153 -13.41 -3.20 -32.05
C GLN A 153 -11.94 -3.29 -31.64
N VAL A 154 -11.50 -4.47 -31.21
CA VAL A 154 -10.07 -4.74 -30.98
C VAL A 154 -9.61 -5.91 -31.85
N VAL A 155 -8.55 -5.70 -32.62
CA VAL A 155 -7.89 -6.73 -33.42
C VAL A 155 -6.49 -6.93 -32.87
N ALA A 156 -6.13 -8.16 -32.50
CA ALA A 156 -4.80 -8.49 -32.01
C ALA A 156 -4.24 -9.68 -32.79
N ASN A 157 -3.10 -9.49 -33.45
CA ASN A 157 -2.33 -10.53 -34.12
C ASN A 157 -0.99 -10.66 -33.38
N VAL A 158 -0.78 -11.80 -32.73
CA VAL A 158 0.36 -12.05 -31.84
C VAL A 158 1.18 -13.22 -32.36
N GLY A 159 2.43 -12.94 -32.77
CA GLY A 159 3.35 -13.92 -33.34
C GLY A 159 3.90 -14.95 -32.36
N GLY A 160 3.91 -14.62 -31.06
CA GLY A 160 4.23 -15.52 -29.95
C GLY A 160 3.05 -15.71 -29.00
N ASP A 161 3.29 -15.49 -27.71
CA ASP A 161 2.31 -15.63 -26.61
C ASP A 161 1.60 -14.31 -26.29
N LEU A 162 0.33 -14.41 -25.87
CA LEU A 162 -0.48 -13.30 -25.34
C LEU A 162 -0.60 -13.43 -23.82
N ASN A 163 0.10 -12.58 -23.08
CA ASN A 163 0.15 -12.60 -21.63
C ASN A 163 -0.63 -11.41 -21.04
N VAL A 164 -1.80 -11.64 -20.44
CA VAL A 164 -2.65 -10.59 -19.84
C VAL A 164 -2.73 -10.82 -18.33
N ALA A 165 -2.17 -9.91 -17.53
CA ALA A 165 -2.11 -10.06 -16.08
C ALA A 165 -2.49 -8.78 -15.34
N SER A 166 -3.45 -8.88 -14.42
CA SER A 166 -3.74 -7.83 -13.45
C SER A 166 -2.66 -7.77 -12.37
N LEU A 167 -2.45 -6.58 -11.80
CA LEU A 167 -1.50 -6.34 -10.72
C LEU A 167 -2.25 -5.90 -9.47
N GLN A 168 -1.73 -6.28 -8.30
CA GLN A 168 -2.27 -5.87 -7.01
C GLN A 168 -1.51 -4.68 -6.47
N ASP A 169 -2.24 -3.65 -6.06
CA ASP A 169 -1.74 -2.65 -5.13
C ASP A 169 -1.59 -3.33 -3.76
N THR A 170 -0.49 -3.07 -3.06
CA THR A 170 -0.21 -3.69 -1.76
C THR A 170 0.06 -2.63 -0.70
N SER A 171 -0.43 -2.83 0.52
CA SER A 171 -0.15 -1.96 1.66
C SER A 171 0.12 -2.80 2.90
N THR A 172 1.29 -2.61 3.50
CA THR A 172 1.66 -3.26 4.76
C THR A 172 1.96 -2.20 5.80
N PHE A 173 1.49 -2.38 7.03
CA PHE A 173 1.79 -1.46 8.13
C PHE A 173 1.91 -2.19 9.46
N HIS A 174 3.08 -2.09 10.09
CA HIS A 174 3.41 -2.69 11.37
C HIS A 174 3.82 -1.61 12.35
N SER A 175 3.08 -1.43 13.44
CA SER A 175 3.28 -0.31 14.37
C SER A 175 2.94 -0.66 15.81
N LYS A 176 3.56 0.07 16.72
CA LYS A 176 3.33 0.02 18.17
C LYS A 176 3.30 1.47 18.67
N ASP A 177 3.67 1.89 19.86
CA ASP A 177 3.81 1.35 21.21
C ASP A 177 3.60 2.60 22.09
N GLN A 178 3.19 2.49 23.34
CA GLN A 178 2.90 3.63 24.22
C GLN A 178 2.99 3.19 25.68
N SER A 179 3.40 4.11 26.55
CA SER A 179 3.50 3.90 27.98
C SER A 179 3.44 5.25 28.71
N ILE A 180 2.87 5.21 29.91
CA ILE A 180 2.69 6.31 30.85
C ILE A 180 2.95 5.74 32.24
N ALA A 181 3.65 6.46 33.09
CA ALA A 181 3.87 6.13 34.49
C ALA A 181 3.94 7.39 35.36
N GLY A 182 3.37 7.32 36.55
CA GLY A 182 3.37 8.37 37.57
C GLY A 182 3.53 7.80 38.97
N SER A 183 4.17 8.54 39.87
CA SER A 183 4.40 8.15 41.26
C SER A 183 4.42 9.38 42.18
N VAL A 184 3.93 9.22 43.40
CA VAL A 184 3.80 10.24 44.43
C VAL A 184 4.11 9.62 45.79
N THR A 185 4.77 10.34 46.69
CA THR A 185 5.01 9.91 48.08
C THR A 185 4.86 11.10 49.03
N VAL A 186 4.18 10.87 50.17
CA VAL A 186 3.67 11.92 51.07
C VAL A 186 3.89 11.51 52.54
N GLY A 187 4.61 12.35 53.28
CA GLY A 187 4.94 12.12 54.68
C GLY A 187 5.75 10.84 54.95
N VAL A 188 5.82 10.46 56.23
CA VAL A 188 6.48 9.23 56.67
C VAL A 188 5.48 8.07 56.56
N GLY A 189 5.46 7.41 55.39
CA GLY A 189 4.78 6.13 55.21
C GLY A 189 3.50 6.12 54.36
N PHE A 190 3.31 7.06 53.42
CA PHE A 190 2.31 6.92 52.35
C PHE A 190 2.95 7.13 50.97
N SER A 191 2.76 6.16 50.06
CA SER A 191 3.17 6.26 48.66
C SER A 191 2.14 5.65 47.71
N GLY A 192 2.15 6.09 46.45
CA GLY A 192 1.34 5.49 45.40
C GLY A 192 1.88 5.76 44.00
N SER A 193 1.68 4.82 43.09
CA SER A 193 2.09 4.91 41.68
C SER A 193 1.09 4.26 40.75
N ALA A 194 1.01 4.73 39.51
CA ALA A 194 0.17 4.15 38.46
C ALA A 194 0.86 4.24 37.09
N SER A 195 0.67 3.25 36.23
CA SER A 195 1.21 3.21 34.88
C SER A 195 0.26 2.50 33.92
N VAL A 196 0.27 2.87 32.64
CA VAL A 196 -0.56 2.28 31.60
C VAL A 196 0.23 2.26 30.30
N SER A 197 0.21 1.14 29.57
CA SER A 197 0.97 0.95 28.33
C SER A 197 0.23 0.07 27.33
N GLN A 198 0.46 0.33 26.05
CA GLN A 198 -0.26 -0.22 24.91
C GLN A 198 0.50 0.10 23.63
N GLN A 199 0.59 -0.83 22.67
CA GLN A 199 0.01 -0.68 21.33
C GLN A 199 0.66 -1.66 20.36
N LYS A 200 -0.13 -2.32 19.53
CA LYS A 200 0.31 -3.13 18.40
C LYS A 200 -0.74 -3.07 17.29
N ILE A 201 -0.28 -2.85 16.08
CA ILE A 201 -1.05 -2.82 14.83
C ILE A 201 -0.21 -3.60 13.81
N ASP A 202 -0.84 -4.57 13.16
CA ASP A 202 -0.33 -5.24 11.97
C ASP A 202 -1.42 -5.16 10.90
N SER A 203 -1.04 -4.80 9.69
CA SER A 203 -1.93 -4.59 8.54
C SER A 203 -1.25 -5.18 7.30
N ASP A 204 -2.00 -5.95 6.52
CA ASP A 204 -1.58 -6.50 5.24
C ASP A 204 -2.74 -6.43 4.24
N TYR A 205 -2.47 -5.94 3.04
CA TYR A 205 -3.46 -5.69 2.01
C TYR A 205 -2.84 -5.97 0.65
N ALA A 206 -3.55 -6.72 -0.19
CA ALA A 206 -3.26 -6.81 -1.61
C ALA A 206 -4.57 -6.85 -2.41
N SER A 207 -4.74 -5.94 -3.36
CA SER A 207 -5.96 -5.91 -4.18
C SER A 207 -5.71 -5.43 -5.60
N VAL A 208 -6.34 -6.09 -6.57
CA VAL A 208 -6.45 -5.56 -7.95
C VAL A 208 -7.42 -4.39 -7.95
N THR A 209 -6.92 -3.17 -8.10
CA THR A 209 -7.75 -1.95 -8.19
C THR A 209 -8.36 -1.77 -9.58
N GLU A 210 -7.63 -2.11 -10.65
CA GLU A 210 -8.16 -2.16 -12.02
C GLU A 210 -7.70 -3.42 -12.75
N GLN A 211 -8.67 -4.21 -13.23
CA GLN A 211 -8.39 -5.40 -14.03
C GLN A 211 -7.79 -5.06 -15.39
N SER A 212 -6.65 -5.69 -15.68
CA SER A 212 -6.03 -5.68 -17.00
C SER A 212 -6.86 -6.47 -18.01
N GLY A 213 -6.79 -6.07 -19.27
CA GLY A 213 -7.57 -6.74 -20.29
C GLY A 213 -7.67 -6.09 -21.66
N ILE A 214 -8.23 -6.86 -22.58
CA ILE A 214 -8.72 -6.39 -23.86
C ILE A 214 -10.23 -6.11 -23.71
N LYS A 215 -10.65 -4.86 -23.90
CA LYS A 215 -12.03 -4.41 -23.67
C LYS A 215 -12.60 -3.82 -24.96
N ALA A 216 -13.34 -4.64 -25.71
CA ALA A 216 -14.00 -4.27 -26.95
C ALA A 216 -15.42 -3.71 -26.72
N GLY A 217 -15.90 -2.92 -27.70
CA GLY A 217 -17.30 -2.49 -27.79
C GLY A 217 -18.14 -3.42 -28.66
N ASP A 218 -19.15 -2.84 -29.33
CA ASP A 218 -20.09 -3.52 -30.22
C ASP A 218 -19.48 -4.19 -31.46
N GLY A 219 -18.25 -3.82 -31.84
CA GLY A 219 -17.50 -4.44 -32.93
C GLY A 219 -16.74 -5.71 -32.53
N GLY A 220 -16.77 -6.07 -31.24
CA GLY A 220 -16.15 -7.28 -30.70
C GLY A 220 -14.63 -7.29 -30.74
N PHE A 221 -14.06 -8.42 -30.33
CA PHE A 221 -12.63 -8.67 -30.40
C PHE A 221 -12.31 -9.76 -31.44
N GLN A 222 -11.22 -9.59 -32.17
CA GLN A 222 -10.63 -10.66 -32.99
C GLN A 222 -9.17 -10.81 -32.58
N VAL A 223 -8.90 -11.84 -31.78
CA VAL A 223 -7.60 -12.11 -31.17
C VAL A 223 -7.06 -13.41 -31.77
N ASN A 224 -5.93 -13.32 -32.47
CA ASN A 224 -5.24 -14.45 -33.09
C ASN A 224 -3.81 -14.52 -32.53
N VAL A 225 -3.52 -15.59 -31.79
CA VAL A 225 -2.27 -15.83 -31.07
C VAL A 225 -1.64 -17.11 -31.61
N HIS A 226 -0.36 -17.09 -31.91
CA HIS A 226 0.34 -18.28 -32.41
C HIS A 226 0.63 -19.29 -31.30
N GLY A 227 1.09 -18.80 -30.14
CA GLY A 227 1.40 -19.59 -28.96
C GLY A 227 0.25 -19.70 -27.96
N ASN A 228 0.55 -19.46 -26.69
CA ASN A 228 -0.39 -19.52 -25.57
C ASN A 228 -1.06 -18.16 -25.31
N THR A 229 -2.32 -18.19 -24.88
CA THR A 229 -2.96 -17.06 -24.20
C THR A 229 -2.97 -17.33 -22.69
N ASP A 230 -2.28 -16.53 -21.89
CA ASP A 230 -2.34 -16.57 -20.43
C ASP A 230 -3.16 -15.41 -19.87
N LEU A 231 -4.17 -15.72 -19.04
CA LEU A 231 -5.01 -14.73 -18.37
C LEU A 231 -4.88 -14.88 -16.85
N LYS A 232 -4.25 -13.90 -16.19
CA LYS A 232 -4.07 -13.87 -14.72
C LYS A 232 -4.89 -12.75 -14.08
N GLY A 233 -6.03 -13.11 -13.48
CA GLY A 233 -7.00 -12.17 -12.90
C GLY A 233 -7.48 -11.10 -13.92
N ALA A 234 -7.49 -11.45 -15.20
CA ALA A 234 -7.59 -10.54 -16.33
C ALA A 234 -8.66 -10.99 -17.34
N VAL A 235 -9.10 -10.08 -18.21
CA VAL A 235 -10.26 -10.30 -19.08
C VAL A 235 -10.01 -10.00 -20.56
N ILE A 236 -10.62 -10.78 -21.44
CA ILE A 236 -10.88 -10.43 -22.84
C ILE A 236 -12.40 -10.37 -22.98
N ALA A 237 -12.95 -9.17 -23.19
CA ALA A 237 -14.38 -8.90 -23.08
C ALA A 237 -14.90 -7.98 -24.19
N SER A 238 -16.20 -8.07 -24.46
CA SER A 238 -16.94 -7.19 -25.38
C SER A 238 -18.27 -6.74 -24.75
N THR A 239 -19.06 -5.94 -25.47
CA THR A 239 -20.48 -5.74 -25.12
C THR A 239 -21.33 -6.98 -25.50
N ASP A 240 -22.50 -7.11 -24.88
CA ASP A 240 -23.50 -8.16 -25.20
C ASP A 240 -23.89 -8.15 -26.69
N LYS A 241 -23.92 -6.98 -27.31
CA LYS A 241 -24.25 -6.82 -28.73
C LYS A 241 -23.20 -7.44 -29.64
N ALA A 242 -21.91 -7.35 -29.29
CA ALA A 242 -20.87 -8.07 -30.02
C ALA A 242 -21.00 -9.59 -29.86
N VAL A 243 -21.40 -10.07 -28.67
CA VAL A 243 -21.70 -11.50 -28.44
C VAL A 243 -22.87 -11.96 -29.29
N GLN A 244 -24.00 -11.23 -29.29
CA GLN A 244 -25.19 -11.54 -30.08
C GLN A 244 -24.93 -11.55 -31.59
N ASN A 245 -24.06 -10.66 -32.07
CA ASN A 245 -23.67 -10.56 -33.47
C ASN A 245 -22.58 -11.58 -33.89
N GLY A 246 -22.05 -12.39 -32.97
CA GLY A 246 -20.94 -13.30 -33.26
C GLY A 246 -19.64 -12.58 -33.65
N ALA A 247 -19.46 -11.33 -33.21
CA ALA A 247 -18.32 -10.49 -33.58
C ALA A 247 -17.02 -10.82 -32.82
N ASN A 248 -17.06 -11.77 -31.89
CA ASN A 248 -15.93 -12.18 -31.06
C ASN A 248 -15.25 -13.44 -31.61
N SER A 249 -13.93 -13.41 -31.69
CA SER A 249 -13.09 -14.56 -32.00
C SER A 249 -11.82 -14.54 -31.17
N LEU A 250 -11.50 -15.67 -30.55
CA LEU A 250 -10.20 -15.96 -29.95
C LEU A 250 -9.67 -17.24 -30.59
N THR A 251 -8.58 -17.12 -31.34
CA THR A 251 -7.79 -18.23 -31.88
C THR A 251 -6.44 -18.22 -31.18
N THR A 252 -6.06 -19.33 -30.56
CA THR A 252 -4.82 -19.47 -29.79
C THR A 252 -4.40 -20.93 -29.79
N GLY A 253 -3.10 -21.22 -29.62
CA GLY A 253 -2.58 -22.58 -29.53
C GLY A 253 -3.00 -23.28 -28.23
N THR A 254 -2.88 -22.57 -27.11
CA THR A 254 -3.37 -23.01 -25.79
C THR A 254 -3.94 -21.82 -25.01
N LEU A 255 -4.76 -22.11 -23.99
CA LEU A 255 -5.33 -21.10 -23.10
C LEU A 255 -5.08 -21.51 -21.65
N THR A 256 -4.38 -20.68 -20.89
CA THR A 256 -4.17 -20.82 -19.45
C THR A 256 -4.86 -19.67 -18.71
N THR A 257 -5.46 -19.99 -17.57
CA THR A 257 -6.16 -19.00 -16.72
C THR A 257 -5.79 -19.21 -15.26
N SER A 258 -5.54 -18.11 -14.54
CA SER A 258 -5.30 -18.14 -13.10
C SER A 258 -5.98 -16.97 -12.40
N GLU A 259 -6.49 -17.20 -11.20
CA GLU A 259 -7.17 -16.18 -10.42
C GLU A 259 -6.18 -15.36 -9.56
N ILE A 260 -6.62 -14.16 -9.18
CA ILE A 260 -5.94 -13.34 -8.18
C ILE A 260 -6.88 -13.18 -6.99
N HIS A 261 -6.41 -13.56 -5.81
CA HIS A 261 -7.14 -13.39 -4.57
C HIS A 261 -6.76 -12.05 -3.92
N ASN A 262 -7.75 -11.18 -3.72
CA ASN A 262 -7.58 -9.95 -2.97
C ASN A 262 -7.78 -10.23 -1.48
N HIS A 263 -6.93 -9.66 -0.62
CA HIS A 263 -7.01 -9.79 0.84
C HIS A 263 -6.77 -8.44 1.54
N ALA A 264 -7.23 -8.36 2.79
CA ALA A 264 -7.32 -7.13 3.57
C ALA A 264 -7.38 -7.48 5.06
N ASP A 265 -6.23 -7.84 5.63
CA ASP A 265 -6.08 -8.39 6.96
C ASP A 265 -5.55 -7.33 7.94
N TYR A 266 -6.31 -7.05 8.99
CA TYR A 266 -5.98 -6.04 9.99
C TYR A 266 -6.08 -6.64 11.39
N SER A 267 -4.99 -6.58 12.14
CA SER A 267 -4.98 -6.95 13.56
C SER A 267 -4.46 -5.79 14.42
N ALA A 268 -5.25 -5.38 15.40
CA ALA A 268 -4.86 -4.36 16.37
C ALA A 268 -5.08 -4.93 17.77
N SER A 269 -4.09 -4.77 18.64
CA SER A 269 -4.13 -5.29 20.02
C SER A 269 -3.38 -4.37 20.97
N SER A 270 -3.86 -4.32 22.22
CA SER A 270 -3.12 -3.97 23.44
C SER A 270 -4.09 -3.55 24.55
N ILE A 271 -3.75 -3.81 25.83
CA ILE A 271 -4.06 -3.03 27.05
C ILE A 271 -2.98 -3.46 28.08
N GLY A 272 -2.46 -2.53 28.88
CA GLY A 272 -1.61 -2.83 30.03
C GLY A 272 -1.81 -1.75 31.09
N ILE A 273 -2.12 -2.14 32.32
CA ILE A 273 -2.45 -1.25 33.45
C ILE A 273 -1.66 -1.73 34.68
N GLY A 274 -1.12 -0.80 35.48
CA GLY A 274 -0.44 -1.09 36.72
C GLY A 274 -0.68 0.00 37.77
N GLY A 275 -0.71 -0.38 39.03
CA GLY A 275 -0.89 0.52 40.16
C GLY A 275 -0.40 -0.09 41.47
N GLY A 276 -0.05 0.74 42.44
CA GLY A 276 0.41 0.29 43.77
C GLY A 276 0.32 1.40 44.81
N TYR A 277 0.19 1.03 46.08
CA TYR A 277 0.13 1.94 47.23
C TYR A 277 0.75 1.30 48.48
N SER A 278 1.17 2.11 49.45
CA SER A 278 1.67 1.63 50.75
C SER A 278 1.24 2.54 51.91
N SER A 279 0.95 1.96 53.08
CA SER A 279 0.60 2.69 54.30
C SER A 279 1.22 2.09 55.57
N GLY A 280 1.73 2.95 56.45
CA GLY A 280 2.23 2.56 57.77
C GLY A 280 1.11 2.35 58.80
N GLY A 281 0.36 1.25 58.72
CA GLY A 281 -0.64 0.88 59.74
C GLY A 281 -1.56 -0.29 59.36
N SER A 282 -1.29 -1.46 59.95
CA SER A 282 -2.11 -2.70 59.98
C SER A 282 -3.17 -2.92 58.88
N GLY A 283 -2.78 -3.63 57.81
CA GLY A 283 -3.71 -4.22 56.84
C GLY A 283 -3.00 -5.20 55.90
N VAL A 284 -3.44 -6.45 55.85
CA VAL A 284 -2.79 -7.54 55.08
C VAL A 284 -2.96 -7.32 53.58
N GLY A 285 -1.86 -7.33 52.82
CA GLY A 285 -1.86 -7.32 51.36
C GLY A 285 -1.48 -8.69 50.79
N THR A 286 -2.36 -9.24 49.95
CA THR A 286 -2.09 -10.44 49.13
C THR A 286 -1.66 -10.06 47.72
N ASN A 287 -0.67 -10.78 47.19
CA ASN A 287 -0.50 -11.10 45.77
C ASN A 287 -0.20 -12.61 45.70
#